data_AF-A0A199VE33-F1
#
_entry.id   AF-A0A199VE33-F1
#
_cell.length_a   1.000
_cell.length_b   1.000
_cell.length_c   1.000
_cell.angle_alpha   90.00
_cell.angle_beta   90.00
_cell.angle_gamma   90.00
#
_symmetry.space_group_name_H-M   'P 1'
#
loop_
_entity.id
_entity.type
_entity.pdbx_description
1 polymer ?
#
loop_
_entity_poly.entity_id
_entity_poly.type
_entity_poly.pdbx_seq_one_letter_code
_entity_poly.pdbx_strand_id
1 'polypeptide(L)'
;MQILGSGMSAKMWEATVEHARTCVLTEQLHIYYHPDGENKSGVVFNVVGEVMGLVCDQRFLPIRDLEDKEKEEARVVVKLAYQHWSSVLACDARDLLGKHLHSFQSATESPGAISGFSSPWSRLIALI
;
A
#
# COMPACT_ATOMS: atom_id res chain seq x y z
N MET A 1 6.11 31.63 -0.84
CA MET A 1 5.65 30.22 -1.03
C MET A 1 4.39 30.25 -1.88
N GLN A 2 4.50 29.93 -3.17
CA GLN A 2 3.34 29.58 -4.00
C GLN A 2 3.40 28.07 -4.16
N ILE A 3 2.62 27.37 -3.34
CA ILE A 3 2.55 25.90 -3.34
C ILE A 3 1.64 25.43 -4.49
N LEU A 4 0.79 26.31 -5.00
CA LEU A 4 -0.10 26.08 -6.13
C LEU A 4 0.56 26.66 -7.38
N GLY A 5 0.81 25.82 -8.39
CA GLY A 5 1.17 26.29 -9.73
C GLY A 5 0.06 27.20 -10.29
N SER A 6 0.37 28.06 -11.27
CA SER A 6 -0.55 29.11 -11.74
C SER A 6 -1.90 28.61 -12.30
N GLY A 7 -2.08 27.29 -12.44
CA GLY A 7 -3.31 26.64 -12.92
C GLY A 7 -4.35 26.28 -11.85
N MET A 8 -4.04 26.31 -10.54
CA MET A 8 -5.02 25.98 -9.50
C MET A 8 -5.52 27.23 -8.77
N SER A 9 -6.81 27.57 -8.95
CA SER A 9 -7.47 28.54 -8.08
C SER A 9 -7.65 27.96 -6.66
N ALA A 10 -7.69 28.82 -5.64
CA ALA A 10 -7.95 28.40 -4.26
C ALA A 10 -9.22 27.54 -4.14
N LYS A 11 -10.28 27.91 -4.89
CA LYS A 11 -11.55 27.18 -4.93
C LYS A 11 -11.41 25.79 -5.55
N MET A 12 -10.58 25.63 -6.58
CA MET A 12 -10.31 24.32 -7.19
C MET A 12 -9.51 23.43 -6.23
N TRP A 13 -8.51 24.00 -5.56
CA TRP A 13 -7.74 23.31 -4.52
C TRP A 13 -8.64 22.83 -3.38
N GLU A 14 -9.51 23.70 -2.84
CA GLU A 14 -10.47 23.34 -1.79
C GLU A 14 -11.38 22.18 -2.22
N ALA A 15 -11.91 22.22 -3.45
CA ALA A 15 -12.73 21.13 -3.99
C ALA A 15 -11.96 19.81 -4.11
N THR A 16 -10.70 19.86 -4.56
CA THR A 16 -9.82 18.68 -4.64
C THR A 16 -9.52 18.11 -3.25
N VAL A 17 -9.25 18.98 -2.26
CA VAL A 17 -9.02 18.57 -0.87
C VAL A 17 -10.27 17.93 -0.28
N GLU A 18 -11.44 18.51 -0.52
CA GLU A 18 -12.71 17.97 -0.02
C GLU A 18 -13.03 16.60 -0.63
N HIS A 19 -12.76 16.42 -1.93
CA HIS A 19 -12.90 15.12 -2.58
C HIS A 19 -11.91 14.10 -2.02
N ALA A 20 -10.63 14.47 -1.85
CA ALA A 20 -9.62 13.57 -1.28
C ALA A 20 -9.97 13.11 0.15
N ARG A 21 -10.57 14.00 0.96
CA ARG A 21 -11.03 13.69 2.33
C ARG A 21 -12.21 12.72 2.38
N THR A 22 -13.09 12.78 1.40
CA THR A 22 -14.30 11.95 1.31
C THR A 22 -14.13 10.75 0.39
N CYS A 23 -12.96 10.60 -0.22
CA CYS A 23 -12.65 9.52 -1.14
C CYS A 23 -12.61 8.18 -0.40
N VAL A 24 -13.40 7.23 -0.89
CA VAL A 24 -13.37 5.85 -0.41
C VAL A 24 -12.16 5.17 -1.04
N LEU A 25 -11.16 4.87 -0.22
CA LEU A 25 -9.99 4.09 -0.66
C LEU A 25 -10.38 2.62 -0.82
N THR A 26 -9.79 1.96 -1.81
CA THR A 26 -9.90 0.51 -1.95
C THR A 26 -9.25 -0.19 -0.76
N GLU A 27 -9.84 -1.28 -0.27
CA GLU A 27 -9.23 -2.16 0.74
C GLU A 27 -8.03 -2.97 0.20
N GLN A 28 -7.65 -2.77 -1.06
CA GLN A 28 -6.50 -3.41 -1.67
C GLN A 28 -5.19 -2.97 -1.01
N LEU A 29 -4.42 -3.96 -0.58
CA LEU A 29 -3.08 -3.79 -0.05
C LEU A 29 -2.03 -4.14 -1.10
N HIS A 30 -0.83 -3.63 -0.88
CA HIS A 30 0.33 -3.82 -1.73
C HIS A 30 1.48 -4.33 -0.88
N ILE A 31 2.30 -5.20 -1.47
CA ILE A 31 3.49 -5.76 -0.83
C ILE A 31 4.68 -5.48 -1.72
N TYR A 32 5.74 -4.95 -1.13
CA TYR A 32 7.03 -4.79 -1.79
C TYR A 32 8.14 -5.44 -0.96
N TYR A 33 8.89 -6.34 -1.59
CA TYR A 33 10.03 -7.01 -0.98
C TYR A 33 11.30 -6.27 -1.39
N HIS A 34 12.14 -5.93 -0.41
CA HIS A 34 13.41 -5.28 -0.70
C HIS A 34 14.33 -6.25 -1.45
N PRO A 35 14.91 -5.85 -2.60
CA PRO A 35 15.75 -6.73 -3.41
C PRO A 35 17.02 -7.18 -2.66
N ASP A 36 17.54 -6.33 -1.78
CA ASP A 36 18.79 -6.57 -1.03
C ASP A 36 18.57 -7.08 0.41
N GLY A 37 17.34 -7.42 0.80
CA GLY A 37 17.03 -7.83 2.16
C GLY A 37 17.51 -9.24 2.48
N GLU A 38 18.52 -9.36 3.36
CA GLU A 38 19.08 -10.64 3.85
C GLU A 38 18.00 -11.52 4.51
N ASN A 39 16.99 -10.88 5.08
CA ASN A 39 15.74 -11.50 5.52
C ASN A 39 14.63 -10.96 4.60
N LYS A 40 13.89 -11.85 3.93
CA LYS A 40 12.86 -11.54 2.92
C LYS A 40 11.61 -10.86 3.52
N SER A 41 11.79 -9.83 4.33
CA SER A 41 10.69 -9.06 4.87
C SER A 41 10.12 -8.14 3.77
N GLY A 42 8.81 -8.21 3.59
CA GLY A 42 8.07 -7.33 2.71
C GLY A 42 7.41 -6.22 3.51
N VAL A 43 7.28 -5.04 2.93
CA VAL A 43 6.47 -3.97 3.50
C VAL A 43 5.08 -4.02 2.90
N VAL A 44 4.06 -4.01 3.76
CA VAL A 44 2.66 -3.96 3.37
C VAL A 44 2.17 -2.53 3.48
N PHE A 45 1.54 -2.00 2.44
CA PHE A 45 1.03 -0.63 2.39
C PHE A 45 -0.26 -0.51 1.56
N ASN A 46 -1.05 0.54 1.79
CA ASN A 46 -2.27 0.80 1.03
C ASN A 46 -2.00 1.62 -0.25
N VAL A 47 -3.03 1.89 -1.05
CA VAL A 47 -2.89 2.60 -2.33
C VAL A 47 -2.31 4.03 -2.20
N VAL A 48 -2.49 4.67 -1.04
CA VAL A 48 -1.95 6.02 -0.75
C VAL A 48 -0.56 5.99 -0.10
N GLY A 49 0.04 4.80 0.08
CA GLY A 49 1.39 4.65 0.61
C GLY A 49 1.48 4.62 2.13
N GLU A 50 0.36 4.49 2.83
CA GLU A 50 0.37 4.28 4.28
C GLU A 50 0.88 2.88 4.60
N VAL A 51 1.88 2.80 5.48
CA VAL A 51 2.45 1.53 5.94
C VAL A 51 1.45 0.84 6.87
N MET A 52 1.07 -0.39 6.53
CA MET A 52 0.17 -1.21 7.33
C MET A 52 0.94 -2.16 8.25
N GLY A 53 2.14 -2.58 7.85
CA GLY A 53 2.98 -3.51 8.61
C GLY A 53 4.06 -4.16 7.76
N LEU A 54 4.71 -5.16 8.34
CA LEU A 54 5.72 -5.99 7.69
C LEU A 54 5.18 -7.41 7.49
N VAL A 55 5.66 -8.10 6.45
CA VAL A 55 5.47 -9.54 6.27
C VAL A 55 6.82 -10.23 6.31
N CYS A 56 7.03 -11.13 7.26
CA CYS A 56 8.25 -11.92 7.39
C CYS A 56 7.87 -13.38 7.63
N ASP A 57 8.50 -14.33 6.92
CA ASP A 57 8.21 -15.76 7.04
C ASP A 57 6.71 -16.10 7.04
N GLN A 58 5.96 -15.46 6.12
CA GLN A 58 4.50 -15.60 5.95
C GLN A 58 3.66 -15.10 7.13
N ARG A 59 4.27 -14.43 8.12
CA ARG A 59 3.59 -13.79 9.25
C ARG A 59 3.49 -12.29 9.01
N PHE A 60 2.33 -11.74 9.31
CA PHE A 60 2.09 -10.30 9.27
C PHE A 60 2.35 -9.69 10.65
N LEU A 61 3.17 -8.65 10.70
CA LEU A 61 3.44 -7.84 11.88
C LEU A 61 2.88 -6.43 11.64
N PRO A 62 1.83 -6.01 12.38
CA PRO A 62 1.16 -4.74 12.10
C PRO A 62 1.99 -3.55 12.59
N ILE A 63 1.82 -2.39 11.94
CA ILE A 63 2.61 -1.17 12.20
C ILE A 63 2.66 -0.73 13.68
N ARG A 64 1.60 -1.00 14.46
CA ARG A 64 1.53 -0.68 15.90
C ARG A 64 2.54 -1.46 16.75
N ASP A 65 2.95 -2.63 16.27
CA ASP A 65 3.87 -3.54 16.96
C ASP A 65 5.31 -3.32 16.46
N LEU A 66 5.53 -2.39 15.53
CA LEU A 66 6.86 -2.02 15.01
C LEU A 66 7.52 -0.95 15.87
N GLU A 67 8.84 -1.02 15.94
CA GLU A 67 9.69 0.03 16.50
C GLU A 67 9.72 1.25 15.56
N ASP A 68 10.02 2.43 16.11
CA ASP A 68 10.03 3.66 15.31
C ASP A 68 11.09 3.65 14.19
N LYS A 69 12.20 2.95 14.43
CA LYS A 69 13.22 2.72 13.40
C LYS A 69 12.67 1.88 12.24
N GLU A 70 11.98 0.79 12.54
CA GLU A 70 11.36 -0.09 11.53
C GLU A 70 10.27 0.64 10.74
N LYS A 71 9.48 1.51 11.40
CA LYS A 71 8.48 2.36 10.74
C LYS A 71 9.15 3.31 9.73
N GLU A 72 10.27 3.91 10.11
CA GLU A 72 10.97 4.84 9.22
C GLU A 72 11.60 4.11 8.03
N GLU A 73 12.23 2.97 8.27
CA GLU A 73 12.75 2.10 7.20
C GLU A 73 11.63 1.66 6.26
N ALA A 74 10.47 1.24 6.79
CA ALA A 74 9.32 0.85 5.98
C ALA A 74 8.83 2.00 5.07
N ARG A 75 8.84 3.25 5.55
CA ARG A 75 8.48 4.42 4.72
C ARG A 75 9.48 4.65 3.59
N VAL A 76 10.77 4.43 3.84
CA VAL A 76 11.79 4.48 2.79
C VAL A 76 11.52 3.41 1.73
N VAL A 77 11.19 2.19 2.16
CA VAL A 77 10.86 1.08 1.26
C VAL A 77 9.60 1.36 0.45
N VAL A 78 8.56 1.98 1.01
CA VAL A 78 7.37 2.39 0.24
C VAL A 78 7.73 3.39 -0.87
N LYS A 79 8.64 4.33 -0.63
CA LYS A 79 9.12 5.24 -1.68
C LYS A 79 9.81 4.49 -2.81
N LEU A 80 10.63 3.49 -2.48
CA LEU A 80 11.25 2.59 -3.46
C LEU A 80 10.20 1.77 -4.23
N ALA A 81 9.15 1.28 -3.57
CA ALA A 81 8.06 0.56 -4.20
C ALA A 81 7.37 1.40 -5.29
N TYR A 82 7.21 2.71 -5.07
CA TYR A 82 6.68 3.62 -6.09
C TYR A 82 7.62 3.83 -7.28
N GLN A 83 8.94 3.74 -7.08
CA GLN A 83 9.92 3.78 -8.17
C GLN A 83 9.95 2.47 -8.97
N HIS A 84 9.62 1.36 -8.33
CA HIS A 84 9.66 0.01 -8.89
C HIS A 84 8.30 -0.68 -8.86
N TRP A 85 7.25 0.02 -9.29
CA TRP A 85 5.86 -0.46 -9.17
C TRP A 85 5.61 -1.80 -9.89
N SER A 86 6.36 -2.10 -10.95
CA SER A 86 6.27 -3.40 -11.64
C SER A 86 6.62 -4.61 -10.76
N SER A 87 7.33 -4.37 -9.66
CA SER A 87 7.73 -5.40 -8.68
C SER A 87 6.82 -5.41 -7.45
N VAL A 88 5.79 -4.55 -7.41
CA VAL A 88 4.82 -4.50 -6.32
C VAL A 88 3.72 -5.53 -6.54
N LEU A 89 3.41 -6.29 -5.49
CA LEU A 89 2.38 -7.32 -5.51
C LEU A 89 1.09 -6.77 -4.88
N ALA A 90 -0.04 -6.90 -5.58
CA ALA A 90 -1.34 -6.66 -4.98
C ALA A 90 -1.73 -7.82 -4.06
N CYS A 91 -2.36 -7.51 -2.94
CA CYS A 91 -2.84 -8.48 -1.97
C CYS A 91 -4.19 -8.04 -1.38
N ASP A 92 -5.12 -8.98 -1.21
CA ASP A 92 -6.35 -8.72 -0.49
C ASP A 92 -6.06 -8.65 1.03
N ALA A 93 -6.57 -7.62 1.69
CA ALA A 93 -6.46 -7.48 3.14
C ALA A 93 -7.02 -8.71 3.89
N ARG A 94 -8.06 -9.34 3.35
CA ARG A 94 -8.68 -10.54 3.89
C ARG A 94 -7.74 -11.75 3.86
N ASP A 95 -6.88 -11.84 2.84
CA ASP A 95 -5.89 -12.92 2.73
C ASP A 95 -4.74 -12.74 3.71
N LEU A 96 -4.30 -11.50 3.95
CA LEU A 96 -3.25 -11.19 4.93
C LEU A 96 -3.73 -11.39 6.37
N LEU A 97 -4.92 -10.89 6.69
CA LEU A 97 -5.53 -11.08 8.01
C LEU A 97 -5.96 -12.53 8.23
N GLY A 98 -6.44 -13.19 7.17
CA GLY A 98 -6.73 -14.63 7.16
C GLY A 98 -5.50 -15.43 7.54
N LYS A 99 -4.33 -15.19 6.94
CA LYS A 99 -3.07 -15.87 7.31
C LYS A 99 -2.66 -15.60 8.76
N HIS A 100 -2.84 -14.38 9.25
CA HIS A 100 -2.61 -14.05 10.65
C HIS A 100 -3.54 -14.85 11.59
N LEU A 101 -4.79 -15.09 11.19
CA LEU A 101 -5.77 -15.90 11.94
C LEU A 101 -5.54 -17.43 11.76
N HIS A 102 -5.12 -17.89 10.59
CA HIS A 102 -4.81 -19.29 10.29
C HIS A 102 -3.53 -19.78 10.99
N SER A 103 -2.66 -18.88 11.45
CA SER A 103 -1.62 -19.24 12.42
C SER A 103 -2.18 -19.84 13.72
N PHE A 104 -3.49 -19.70 13.99
CA PHE A 104 -4.17 -20.39 15.09
C PHE A 104 -4.88 -21.69 14.69
N GLN A 105 -5.18 -21.92 13.40
CA GLN A 105 -5.95 -23.08 12.96
C GLN A 105 -5.55 -23.52 11.54
N SER A 106 -4.88 -24.67 11.48
CA SER A 106 -4.41 -25.35 10.27
C SER A 106 -5.54 -25.91 9.38
N ALA A 107 -5.27 -25.95 8.06
CA ALA A 107 -5.88 -26.74 6.97
C ALA A 107 -7.28 -26.33 6.46
N THR A 108 -7.42 -25.87 5.20
CA THR A 108 -7.62 -26.68 3.96
C THR A 108 -7.89 -25.79 2.71
N GLU A 109 -7.14 -26.07 1.64
CA GLU A 109 -7.41 -26.04 0.18
C GLU A 109 -8.03 -24.83 -0.59
N SER A 110 -7.60 -24.73 -1.86
CA SER A 110 -7.70 -23.66 -2.89
C SER A 110 -8.68 -24.07 -4.04
N PRO A 111 -8.81 -23.42 -5.24
CA PRO A 111 -8.55 -22.05 -5.74
C PRO A 111 -9.73 -21.42 -6.54
N GLY A 112 -9.66 -20.12 -6.87
CA GLY A 112 -10.44 -19.52 -7.97
C GLY A 112 -9.90 -18.16 -8.43
N ALA A 113 -9.50 -18.06 -9.71
CA ALA A 113 -8.87 -16.89 -10.33
C ALA A 113 -9.87 -15.90 -10.93
N ILE A 114 -9.59 -14.59 -10.89
CA ILE A 114 -10.01 -13.65 -11.93
C ILE A 114 -9.06 -12.47 -12.10
N SER A 115 -8.95 -12.08 -13.36
CA SER A 115 -7.98 -11.21 -14.00
C SER A 115 -8.29 -9.72 -13.90
N GLY A 116 -7.20 -8.92 -13.92
CA GLY A 116 -7.13 -7.64 -14.63
C GLY A 116 -7.57 -6.41 -13.85
N PHE A 117 -6.60 -5.63 -13.34
CA PHE A 117 -6.87 -4.27 -12.86
C PHE A 117 -5.97 -3.25 -13.54
N SER A 118 -6.65 -2.32 -14.23
CA SER A 118 -6.12 -1.06 -14.73
C SER A 118 -5.55 -0.23 -13.57
N SER A 119 -4.35 0.29 -13.76
CA SER A 119 -3.65 1.14 -12.80
C SER A 119 -4.47 2.39 -12.45
N PRO A 120 -4.75 2.67 -11.16
CA PRO A 120 -5.45 3.88 -10.71
C PRO A 120 -4.72 5.18 -11.08
N TRP A 121 -3.43 5.11 -11.36
CA TRP A 121 -2.55 6.24 -11.66
C TRP A 121 -2.84 6.90 -13.02
N SER A 122 -3.52 6.19 -13.94
CA SER A 122 -3.94 6.77 -15.22
C SER A 122 -4.96 7.91 -15.06
N ARG A 123 -5.67 7.97 -13.92
CA ARG A 123 -6.68 9.02 -13.65
C ARG A 123 -6.12 10.22 -12.88
N LEU A 124 -5.01 10.05 -12.16
CA LEU A 124 -4.34 11.13 -11.43
C LEU A 124 -3.55 12.06 -12.36
N ILE A 125 -3.02 11.56 -13.48
CA ILE A 125 -2.31 12.39 -14.47
C ILE A 125 -3.29 13.27 -15.29
N ALA A 126 -4.57 12.91 -15.36
CA ALA A 126 -5.57 13.68 -16.13
C ALA A 126 -6.12 14.93 -15.40
N LEU A 127 -5.68 15.18 -14.17
CA LEU A 127 -6.15 16.30 -13.32
C LEU A 127 -5.03 17.29 -12.94
N ILE A 128 -3.85 17.19 -13.57
CA ILE A 128 -2.73 18.14 -13.44
C ILE A 128 -2.44 18.76 -14.80
#